data_AF-A0A7S2UGN2-F1
#
_entry.id   AF-A0A7S2UGN2-F1
#
_cell.length_a   1.000
_cell.length_b   1.000
_cell.length_c   1.000
_cell.angle_alpha   90.00
_cell.angle_beta   90.00
_cell.angle_gamma   90.00
#
_symmetry.space_group_name_H-M   'P 1'
#
loop_
_entity.id
_entity.type
_entity.pdbx_description
1 polymer ?
#
loop_
_entity_poly.entity_id
_entity_poly.type
_entity_poly.pdbx_seq_one_letter_code
_entity_poly.pdbx_strand_id
1 'polypeptide(L)'
;MEQRPLLALNEASESGMDIIIKEGLANGRALRHPKLREWAQKLDCEVDQIALACILAQPFKARVLSGAITPEQLSSNLEAMEIVETIKDTDLKQIMDSCIMSSEEYWNERSALVWN
;
A
#
# COMPACT_ATOMS: atom_id res chain seq x y z
N MET A 1 0.35 -7.14 2.33
CA MET A 1 0.58 -6.36 1.12
C MET A 1 1.47 -7.17 0.20
N GLU A 2 1.22 -7.06 -1.10
CA GLU A 2 1.94 -7.81 -2.14
C GLU A 2 3.45 -7.50 -2.15
N GLN A 3 4.29 -8.53 -2.30
CA GLN A 3 5.76 -8.45 -2.32
C GLN A 3 6.41 -9.42 -3.33
N ARG A 4 5.65 -10.22 -4.09
CA ARG A 4 6.16 -11.11 -5.15
C ARG A 4 7.13 -10.43 -6.13
N PRO A 5 6.91 -9.17 -6.58
CA PRO A 5 7.86 -8.53 -7.49
C PRO A 5 9.09 -7.91 -6.80
N LEU A 6 9.26 -8.03 -5.47
CA LEU A 6 10.30 -7.31 -4.70
C LEU A 6 11.70 -7.45 -5.30
N LEU A 7 12.13 -8.66 -5.65
CA LEU A 7 13.46 -8.88 -6.21
C LEU A 7 13.67 -8.13 -7.53
N ALA A 8 12.69 -8.17 -8.43
CA ALA A 8 12.76 -7.47 -9.72
C ALA A 8 12.70 -5.94 -9.55
N LEU A 9 11.91 -5.44 -8.58
CA LEU A 9 11.84 -4.01 -8.29
C LEU A 9 13.14 -3.49 -7.68
N ASN A 10 13.80 -4.26 -6.81
CA ASN A 10 15.11 -3.93 -6.28
C ASN A 10 16.16 -3.90 -7.39
N GLU A 11 16.22 -4.92 -8.26
CA GLU A 11 17.16 -4.97 -9.39
C GLU A 11 16.99 -3.77 -10.34
N ALA A 12 15.74 -3.42 -10.67
CA ALA A 12 15.44 -2.25 -11.48
C ALA A 12 15.88 -0.94 -10.81
N SER A 13 15.60 -0.78 -9.50
CA SER A 13 16.03 0.39 -8.74
C SER A 13 17.56 0.49 -8.63
N GLU A 14 18.26 -0.61 -8.39
CA GLU A 14 19.73 -0.68 -8.32
C GLU A 14 20.38 -0.36 -9.68
N SER A 15 19.66 -0.64 -10.78
CA SER A 15 20.04 -0.28 -12.15
C SER A 15 19.73 1.18 -12.51
N GLY A 16 19.21 1.98 -11.57
CA GLY A 16 18.90 3.39 -11.77
C GLY A 16 17.56 3.66 -12.47
N MET A 17 16.65 2.69 -12.52
CA MET A 17 15.30 2.88 -13.04
C MET A 17 14.37 3.47 -11.98
N ASP A 18 13.52 4.41 -12.38
CA ASP A 18 12.44 4.92 -11.53
C ASP A 18 11.33 3.88 -11.38
N ILE A 19 10.96 3.57 -10.13
CA ILE A 19 9.81 2.72 -9.83
C ILE A 19 8.58 3.59 -9.58
N ILE A 20 7.54 3.39 -10.37
CA ILE A 20 6.25 4.06 -10.21
C ILE A 20 5.18 3.03 -9.83
N ILE A 21 4.62 3.15 -8.62
CA ILE A 21 3.49 2.34 -8.18
C ILE A 21 2.19 3.06 -8.52
N LYS A 22 1.35 2.37 -9.29
CA LYS A 22 -0.04 2.76 -9.58
C LYS A 22 -0.99 1.99 -8.67
N GLU A 23 -2.18 2.53 -8.47
CA GLU A 23 -3.23 1.92 -7.65
C GLU A 23 -2.77 1.59 -6.22
N GLY A 24 -2.03 2.50 -5.56
CA GLY A 24 -1.51 2.28 -4.20
C GLY A 24 -2.57 1.95 -3.14
N LEU A 25 -3.83 2.34 -3.38
CA LEU A 25 -4.99 2.02 -2.53
C LEU A 25 -5.80 0.81 -3.04
N ALA A 26 -5.29 0.08 -4.03
CA ALA A 26 -5.89 -1.09 -4.64
C ALA A 26 -7.36 -0.86 -5.08
N ASN A 27 -7.62 0.25 -5.78
CA ASN A 27 -8.97 0.67 -6.19
C ASN A 27 -9.97 0.71 -5.02
N GLY A 28 -9.51 1.23 -3.88
CA GLY A 28 -10.29 1.37 -2.64
C GLY A 28 -10.40 0.09 -1.80
N ARG A 29 -9.82 -1.03 -2.24
CA ARG A 29 -9.81 -2.28 -1.44
C ARG A 29 -8.96 -2.13 -0.18
N ALA A 30 -7.82 -1.44 -0.25
CA ALA A 30 -6.95 -1.22 0.91
C ALA A 30 -7.68 -0.49 2.05
N LEU A 31 -8.49 0.52 1.71
CA LEU A 31 -9.30 1.31 2.65
C LEU A 31 -10.34 0.48 3.42
N ARG A 32 -10.68 -0.71 2.91
CA ARG A 32 -11.65 -1.64 3.49
C ARG A 32 -11.01 -2.88 4.08
N HIS A 33 -9.68 -3.03 4.00
CA HIS A 33 -8.99 -4.21 4.46
C HIS A 33 -9.02 -4.30 6.00
N PRO A 34 -9.63 -5.33 6.62
CA PRO A 34 -9.84 -5.37 8.06
C PRO A 34 -8.55 -5.23 8.87
N LYS A 35 -7.48 -5.94 8.48
CA LYS A 35 -6.19 -5.85 9.17
C LYS A 35 -5.51 -4.49 9.01
N LEU A 36 -5.69 -3.84 7.86
CA LEU A 36 -5.07 -2.53 7.66
C LEU A 36 -5.76 -1.46 8.51
N ARG A 37 -7.08 -1.58 8.71
CA ARG A 37 -7.84 -0.75 9.64
C ARG A 37 -7.45 -0.97 11.10
N GLU A 38 -7.25 -2.21 11.51
CA GLU A 38 -6.74 -2.54 12.85
C GLU A 38 -5.37 -1.87 13.09
N TRP A 39 -4.49 -1.90 12.09
CA TRP A 39 -3.18 -1.26 12.16
C TRP A 39 -3.24 0.26 12.15
N ALA A 40 -4.10 0.85 11.31
CA ALA A 40 -4.34 2.29 11.29
C ALA A 40 -4.80 2.79 12.67
N GLN A 41 -5.74 2.07 13.30
CA GLN A 41 -6.18 2.37 14.67
C GLN A 41 -5.06 2.20 15.70
N LYS A 42 -4.24 1.15 15.59
CA LYS A 42 -3.12 0.91 16.52
C LYS A 42 -2.05 2.00 16.45
N LEU A 43 -1.83 2.56 15.26
CA LEU A 43 -0.82 3.59 15.00
C LEU A 43 -1.38 5.01 15.02
N ASP A 44 -2.66 5.19 15.35
CA ASP A 44 -3.35 6.48 15.39
C ASP A 44 -3.20 7.28 14.07
N CYS A 45 -3.47 6.62 12.94
CA CYS A 45 -3.39 7.22 11.61
C CYS A 45 -4.55 6.77 10.70
N GLU A 46 -4.67 7.39 9.54
CA GLU A 46 -5.69 7.03 8.55
C GLU A 46 -5.27 5.81 7.70
N VAL A 47 -6.26 5.10 7.16
CA VAL A 47 -6.03 3.82 6.45
C VAL A 47 -5.28 4.03 5.13
N ASP A 48 -5.53 5.14 4.45
CA ASP A 48 -4.79 5.55 3.25
C ASP A 48 -3.34 5.92 3.57
N GLN A 49 -3.11 6.65 4.67
CA GLN A 49 -1.77 7.04 5.13
C GLN A 49 -0.89 5.81 5.36
N ILE A 50 -1.35 4.85 6.15
CA ILE A 50 -0.59 3.62 6.41
C ILE A 50 -0.42 2.75 5.16
N ALA A 51 -1.43 2.69 4.27
CA ALA A 51 -1.33 1.95 3.02
C ALA A 51 -0.21 2.50 2.13
N LEU A 52 -0.17 3.82 1.96
CA LEU A 52 0.83 4.51 1.16
C LEU A 52 2.20 4.50 1.84
N ALA A 53 2.26 4.64 3.16
CA ALA A 53 3.50 4.54 3.92
C ALA A 53 4.17 3.17 3.75
N CYS A 54 3.39 2.09 3.73
CA CYS A 54 3.91 0.74 3.45
C CYS A 54 4.58 0.63 2.07
N ILE A 55 4.10 1.39 1.07
CA ILE A 55 4.70 1.44 -0.27
C ILE A 55 5.95 2.32 -0.26
N LEU A 56 5.89 3.48 0.39
CA LEU A 56 6.99 4.44 0.46
C LEU A 56 8.18 3.93 1.28
N ALA A 57 7.94 3.09 2.29
CA ALA A 57 8.97 2.46 3.12
C ALA A 57 9.75 1.34 2.40
N GLN A 58 9.38 1.00 1.15
CA GLN A 58 10.05 -0.07 0.42
C GLN A 58 11.46 0.35 -0.04
N PRO A 59 12.44 -0.57 -0.07
CA PRO A 59 13.84 -0.26 -0.36
C PRO A 59 14.07 0.27 -1.78
N PHE A 60 13.18 -0.06 -2.73
CA PHE A 60 13.21 0.42 -4.11
C PHE A 60 12.69 1.87 -4.29
N LYS A 61 12.39 2.58 -3.19
CA LYS A 61 12.08 4.02 -3.15
C LYS A 61 11.08 4.48 -4.22
N ALA A 62 9.95 3.79 -4.30
CA ALA A 62 8.97 4.07 -5.33
C ALA A 62 8.36 5.47 -5.23
N ARG A 63 8.06 6.06 -6.39
CA ARG A 63 7.06 7.13 -6.49
C ARG A 63 5.68 6.50 -6.57
N VAL A 64 4.74 7.01 -5.77
CA VAL A 64 3.34 6.58 -5.84
C VAL A 64 2.53 7.58 -6.65
N LEU A 65 1.77 7.11 -7.63
CA LEU A 65 0.77 7.94 -8.30
C LEU A 65 -0.47 8.02 -7.41
N SER A 66 -0.69 9.20 -6.83
CA SER A 66 -1.89 9.48 -6.04
C SER A 66 -3.14 9.34 -6.89
N GLY A 67 -4.12 8.58 -6.38
CA GLY A 67 -5.47 8.48 -6.95
C GLY A 67 -6.46 9.45 -6.31
N ALA A 68 -5.98 10.44 -5.53
CA ALA A 68 -6.84 11.43 -4.87
C ALA A 68 -7.62 12.25 -5.90
N ILE A 69 -8.91 12.43 -5.65
CA ILE A 69 -9.83 13.25 -6.45
C ILE A 69 -10.34 14.47 -5.70
N THR A 70 -10.03 14.59 -4.40
CA THR A 70 -10.33 15.78 -3.59
C THR A 70 -9.07 16.30 -2.90
N PRO A 71 -9.03 17.60 -2.54
CA PRO A 71 -7.94 18.16 -1.76
C PRO A 71 -7.72 17.44 -0.42
N GLU A 72 -8.78 17.01 0.25
CA GLU A 72 -8.70 16.32 1.54
C GLU A 72 -8.02 14.95 1.40
N GLN A 73 -8.37 14.20 0.34
CA GLN A 73 -7.70 12.95 0.02
C GLN A 73 -6.23 13.18 -0.33
N LEU A 74 -5.91 14.27 -1.04
CA LEU A 74 -4.53 14.59 -1.38
C LEU A 74 -3.73 14.93 -0.11
N SER A 75 -4.28 15.76 0.78
CA SER A 75 -3.66 16.10 2.06
C SER A 75 -3.42 14.85 2.91
N SER A 76 -4.44 14.00 3.07
CA SER A 76 -4.30 12.73 3.79
C SER A 76 -3.24 11.82 3.18
N ASN A 77 -3.22 11.66 1.84
CA ASN A 77 -2.21 10.85 1.17
C ASN A 77 -0.77 11.38 1.39
N LEU A 78 -0.58 12.69 1.55
CA LEU A 78 0.74 13.30 1.79
C LEU A 78 1.25 13.04 3.21
N GLU A 79 0.36 12.95 4.20
CA GLU A 79 0.70 12.59 5.59
C GLU A 79 1.26 11.18 5.73
N ALA A 80 1.13 10.32 4.70
CA ALA A 80 1.82 9.03 4.64
C ALA A 80 3.34 9.16 4.82
N MET A 81 3.95 10.28 4.43
CA MET A 81 5.39 10.53 4.65
C MET A 81 5.75 10.60 6.13
N GLU A 82 4.87 11.14 6.98
CA GLU A 82 5.09 11.19 8.43
C GLU A 82 4.95 9.79 9.06
N ILE A 83 4.06 8.97 8.51
CA ILE A 83 3.90 7.57 8.94
C ILE A 83 5.14 6.74 8.60
N VAL A 84 5.81 6.98 7.46
CA VAL A 84 7.06 6.30 7.10
C VAL A 84 8.16 6.53 8.14
N GLU A 85 8.26 7.74 8.68
CA GLU A 85 9.28 8.10 9.68
C GLU A 85 9.01 7.50 11.07
N THR A 86 7.76 7.10 11.34
CA THR A 86 7.32 6.64 12.67
C THR A 86 7.09 5.14 12.76
N ILE A 87 6.79 4.49 11.63
CA ILE A 87 6.56 3.04 11.56
C ILE A 87 7.87 2.28 11.81
N LYS A 88 7.84 1.34 12.76
CA LYS A 88 8.99 0.47 13.05
C LYS A 88 9.07 -0.63 11.99
N ASP A 89 10.28 -1.06 11.62
CA ASP A 89 10.50 -2.19 10.71
C ASP A 89 9.74 -3.46 11.12
N THR A 90 9.63 -3.72 12.43
CA THR A 90 8.89 -4.85 12.97
C THR A 90 7.38 -4.74 12.72
N ASP A 91 6.81 -3.54 12.87
CA ASP A 91 5.39 -3.28 12.62
C ASP A 91 5.13 -3.30 11.11
N LEU A 92 5.98 -2.66 10.31
CA LEU A 92 5.91 -2.71 8.85
C LEU A 92 5.87 -4.16 8.36
N LYS A 93 6.80 -5.01 8.80
CA LYS A 93 6.79 -6.43 8.43
C LYS A 93 5.47 -7.11 8.79
N GLN A 94 4.93 -6.87 9.98
CA GLN A 94 3.66 -7.48 10.40
C GLN A 94 2.46 -6.95 9.59
N ILE A 95 2.42 -5.67 9.24
CA ILE A 95 1.40 -5.09 8.37
C ILE A 95 1.47 -5.72 6.99
N MET A 96 2.68 -5.82 6.43
CA MET A 96 2.92 -6.43 5.13
C MET A 96 2.48 -7.90 5.14
N ASP A 97 2.85 -8.69 6.14
CA ASP A 97 2.47 -10.11 6.21
C ASP A 97 0.95 -10.30 6.39
N SER A 98 0.31 -9.50 7.26
CA SER A 98 -1.12 -9.66 7.62
C SER A 98 -2.11 -9.13 6.58
N CYS A 99 -1.65 -8.34 5.61
CA CYS A 99 -2.50 -7.76 4.56
C CYS A 99 -2.25 -8.39 3.17
N ILE A 100 -1.62 -9.57 3.09
CA ILE A 100 -1.47 -10.30 1.83
C ILE A 100 -2.80 -10.96 1.48
N MET A 101 -3.15 -10.90 0.20
CA MET A 101 -4.26 -11.64 -0.39
C MET A 101 -3.68 -12.66 -1.38
N SER A 102 -4.16 -13.89 -1.37
CA SER A 102 -3.74 -14.86 -2.38
C SER A 102 -4.31 -14.47 -3.75
N SER A 103 -3.62 -14.87 -4.82
CA SER A 103 -4.14 -14.63 -6.18
C SER A 103 -5.43 -15.38 -6.45
N GLU A 104 -5.57 -16.57 -5.88
CA GLU A 104 -6.79 -17.38 -6.01
C GLU A 104 -7.98 -16.67 -5.39
N GLU A 105 -7.86 -16.19 -4.13
CA GLU A 105 -8.91 -15.41 -3.47
C GLU A 105 -9.26 -14.16 -4.31
N TYR A 106 -8.24 -13.43 -4.78
CA TYR A 106 -8.47 -12.23 -5.58
C TYR A 106 -9.26 -12.52 -6.86
N TRP A 107 -8.87 -13.54 -7.62
CA TRP A 107 -9.53 -13.88 -8.90
C TRP A 107 -10.91 -14.50 -8.69
N ASN A 108 -11.11 -15.26 -7.61
CA ASN A 108 -12.43 -15.77 -7.22
C ASN A 108 -13.39 -14.62 -6.88
N GLU A 109 -12.98 -13.66 -6.04
CA GLU A 109 -13.81 -12.48 -5.76
C GLU A 109 -14.07 -11.65 -7.01
N ARG A 110 -13.03 -11.43 -7.83
CA ARG A 110 -13.11 -10.58 -9.03
C ARG A 110 -14.05 -11.16 -10.09
N SER A 111 -14.05 -12.49 -10.25
CA SER A 111 -14.90 -13.18 -11.22
C SER A 111 -16.36 -13.30 -10.76
N ALA A 112 -16.61 -13.27 -9.45
CA ALA A 112 -17.96 -13.29 -8.88
C ALA A 112 -18.69 -11.93 -8.94
N LEU A 113 -18.01 -10.83 -9.33
CA LEU A 113 -18.65 -9.53 -9.47
C LEU A 113 -19.69 -9.55 -10.60
N VAL A 114 -20.87 -8.97 -10.32
CA VAL A 114 -21.90 -8.74 -11.34
C VAL A 114 -21.45 -7.56 -12.20
N TRP A 115 -21.20 -7.83 -13.48
CA TRP A 115 -20.86 -6.82 -14.46
C TRP A 115 -22.16 -6.29 -15.08
N ASN A 116 -22.47 -5.03 -14.81
CA ASN A 116 -23.60 -4.30 -15.38
C ASN A 116 -23.10 -3.07 -16.13
#